data_AF-A0A7Z7Y939-F1
#
_entry.id   AF-A0A7Z7Y939-F1
#
_cell.length_a   1.000
_cell.length_b   1.000
_cell.length_c   1.000
_cell.angle_alpha   90.00
_cell.angle_beta   90.00
_cell.angle_gamma   90.00
#
_symmetry.space_group_name_H-M   'P 1'
#
loop_
_entity.id
_entity.type
_entity.pdbx_description
1 polymer ?
#
loop_
_entity_poly.entity_id
_entity_poly.type
_entity_poly.pdbx_seq_one_letter_code
_entity_poly.pdbx_strand_id
1 'polypeptide(L)' 'MSKFAERLQTVANKPEVFQKFSRGLERESLRYTPEGALTQTPHPKALGAALTHRWITTDFAESLLEFITPVS' A
#
# COMPACT_ATOMS: atom_id res chain seq x y z
N MET A 1 34.30 6.32 15.17
CA MET A 1 32.89 6.20 15.62
C MET A 1 32.21 5.15 14.76
N SER A 2 31.02 4.66 15.13
CA SER A 2 30.28 3.78 14.22
C SER A 2 29.69 4.59 13.07
N LYS A 3 29.55 3.96 11.90
CA LYS A 3 28.87 4.55 10.74
C LYS A 3 27.43 4.98 11.05
N PHE A 4 26.79 4.33 12.02
CA PHE A 4 25.47 4.72 12.54
C PHE A 4 25.53 6.04 13.31
N ALA A 5 26.49 6.20 14.23
CA ALA A 5 26.66 7.42 15.01
C ALA A 5 26.96 8.64 14.13
N GLU A 6 27.78 8.47 13.09
CA GLU A 6 28.07 9.53 12.12
C GLU A 6 26.82 9.97 11.32
N ARG A 7 25.99 9.01 10.91
CA ARG A 7 24.71 9.28 10.22
C ARG A 7 23.70 9.96 11.16
N LEU A 8 23.62 9.49 12.40
CA LEU A 8 22.75 10.08 13.42
C LEU A 8 23.15 11.53 13.70
N GLN A 9 24.44 11.82 13.84
CA GLN A 9 24.92 13.19 14.02
C GLN A 9 24.60 14.09 12.82
N THR A 10 24.69 13.54 11.61
CA THR A 10 24.37 14.27 10.37
C THR A 10 22.90 14.71 10.35
N VAL A 11 21.96 13.84 10.69
CA VAL A 11 20.52 14.18 10.71
C VAL A 11 20.14 15.02 11.94
N ALA A 12 20.82 14.82 13.07
CA ALA A 12 20.63 15.64 14.27
C ALA A 12 20.98 17.12 14.02
N ASN A 13 21.99 17.38 13.18
CA ASN A 13 22.40 18.73 12.78
C ASN A 13 21.48 19.36 11.71
N LYS A 14 20.52 18.61 11.16
CA LYS A 14 19.61 19.04 10.08
C LYS A 14 18.19 18.51 10.31
N PRO A 15 17.51 18.84 11.42
CA PRO A 15 16.20 18.28 11.76
C PRO A 15 15.11 18.59 10.72
N GLU A 16 15.29 19.64 9.90
CA GLU A 16 14.38 20.01 8.82
C GLU A 16 14.17 18.93 7.76
N VAL A 17 15.12 17.99 7.63
CA VAL A 17 15.01 16.86 6.69
C VAL A 17 13.83 15.94 7.01
N PHE A 18 13.32 15.98 8.24
CA PHE A 18 12.15 15.18 8.66
C PHE A 18 10.82 15.94 8.57
N GLN A 19 10.82 17.22 8.19
CA GLN A 19 9.60 18.04 8.19
C GLN A 19 8.69 17.78 6.99
N LYS A 20 9.23 17.24 5.88
CA LYS A 20 8.47 16.96 4.66
C LYS A 20 8.88 15.63 4.08
N PHE A 21 7.96 14.69 4.12
CA PHE A 21 8.08 13.40 3.45
C PHE A 21 6.69 12.88 3.17
N SER A 22 6.53 12.33 1.98
CA SER A 22 5.25 11.79 1.55
C SER A 22 5.25 10.27 1.66
N ARG A 23 4.06 9.71 1.83
CA ARG A 23 3.85 8.26 1.94
C ARG A 23 2.68 7.85 1.05
N GLY A 24 2.81 6.66 0.49
CA GLY A 24 1.70 5.89 -0.07
C GLY A 24 1.64 4.55 0.65
N LEU A 25 0.46 3.94 0.68
CA LEU A 25 0.26 2.62 1.24
C LEU A 25 -0.45 1.74 0.22
N GLU A 26 0.05 0.52 0.12
CA GLU A 26 -0.55 -0.59 -0.62
C GLU A 26 -0.92 -1.66 0.40
N ARG A 27 -2.13 -2.19 0.30
CA ARG A 27 -2.60 -3.29 1.16
C ARG A 27 -3.39 -4.29 0.35
N GLU A 28 -2.99 -5.54 0.46
CA GLU A 28 -3.69 -6.67 -0.13
C GLU A 28 -4.66 -7.33 0.87
N SER A 29 -5.75 -7.89 0.34
CA SER A 29 -6.68 -8.73 1.10
C SER A 29 -7.48 -9.65 0.18
N LEU A 30 -7.53 -10.93 0.52
CA LEU A 30 -8.38 -11.89 -0.19
C LEU A 30 -9.85 -11.62 0.10
N ARG A 31 -10.68 -11.73 -0.93
CA ARG A 31 -12.14 -11.84 -0.82
C ARG A 31 -12.51 -13.31 -0.55
N TYR A 32 -13.36 -13.54 0.44
CA TYR A 32 -13.77 -14.87 0.86
C TYR A 32 -15.28 -14.94 1.15
N THR A 33 -15.85 -16.14 1.11
CA THR A 33 -17.25 -16.40 1.50
C THR A 33 -17.38 -16.41 3.03
N PRO A 34 -18.59 -16.31 3.60
CA PRO A 34 -18.77 -16.40 5.06
C PRO A 34 -18.17 -17.66 5.71
N GLU A 35 -18.03 -18.73 4.94
CA GLU A 35 -17.43 -20.02 5.35
C GLU A 35 -15.89 -20.02 5.30
N GLY A 36 -15.27 -18.91 4.88
CA GLY A 36 -13.80 -18.76 4.83
C GLY A 36 -13.16 -19.26 3.54
N ALA A 37 -13.93 -19.65 2.53
CA ALA A 37 -13.40 -20.09 1.23
C ALA A 37 -13.10 -18.89 0.31
N LEU A 38 -12.08 -19.01 -0.56
CA LEU A 38 -11.82 -17.98 -1.57
C LEU A 38 -13.02 -17.78 -2.48
N THR A 39 -13.42 -16.52 -2.68
CA THR A 39 -14.50 -16.24 -3.62
C THR A 39 -14.08 -16.56 -5.05
N GLN A 40 -15.00 -17.14 -5.82
CA GLN A 40 -14.83 -17.40 -7.25
C GLN A 40 -15.62 -16.38 -8.10
N THR A 41 -16.25 -15.40 -7.46
CA THR A 41 -16.96 -14.33 -8.16
C THR A 41 -15.96 -13.36 -8.80
N PRO A 42 -16.27 -12.80 -9.99
CA PRO A 42 -15.45 -11.76 -10.60
C PRO A 42 -15.28 -10.53 -9.70
N HIS A 43 -14.35 -9.65 -10.07
CA HIS A 43 -14.12 -8.37 -9.45
C HIS A 43 -15.46 -7.61 -9.30
N PRO A 44 -15.75 -7.06 -8.10
CA PRO A 44 -17.04 -6.40 -7.86
C PRO A 44 -17.26 -5.23 -8.83
N LYS A 45 -18.34 -5.27 -9.62
CA LYS A 45 -18.66 -4.23 -10.63
C LYS A 45 -18.72 -2.81 -10.05
N ALA A 46 -19.11 -2.67 -8.77
CA ALA A 46 -19.17 -1.39 -8.09
C ALA A 46 -17.80 -0.74 -7.85
N LEU A 47 -16.71 -1.52 -7.89
CA LEU A 47 -15.33 -1.03 -7.75
C LEU A 47 -14.74 -0.59 -9.11
N GLY A 48 -15.49 -0.72 -10.21
CA GLY A 48 -15.05 -0.34 -11.54
C GLY A 48 -14.16 -1.39 -12.19
N ALA A 49 -13.16 -0.91 -12.95
CA ALA A 49 -12.24 -1.78 -13.68
C ALA A 49 -10.88 -1.82 -13.00
N ALA A 50 -10.49 -2.98 -12.48
CA ALA A 50 -9.19 -3.19 -11.82
C ALA A 50 -8.03 -2.66 -12.67
N LEU A 51 -8.04 -2.89 -13.99
CA LEU A 51 -7.00 -2.46 -14.92
C LEU A 51 -6.71 -0.94 -14.89
N THR A 52 -7.70 -0.09 -14.58
CA THR A 52 -7.58 1.37 -14.72
C THR A 52 -8.01 2.15 -13.49
N HIS A 53 -8.53 1.49 -12.46
CA HIS A 53 -9.04 2.17 -11.28
C HIS A 53 -7.88 2.62 -10.38
N ARG A 54 -7.90 3.90 -9.96
CA ARG A 54 -6.72 4.58 -9.37
C ARG A 54 -6.36 4.14 -7.96
N TRP A 55 -7.30 3.55 -7.21
CA TRP A 55 -7.15 3.31 -5.77
C TRP A 55 -7.48 1.89 -5.32
N ILE A 56 -8.06 1.09 -6.21
CA ILE A 56 -8.55 -0.25 -5.91
C ILE A 56 -8.33 -1.07 -7.16
N THR A 57 -7.58 -2.16 -7.05
CA THR A 57 -7.29 -3.09 -8.14
C THR A 57 -7.29 -4.52 -7.61
N THR A 58 -6.88 -5.46 -8.45
CA THR A 58 -6.49 -6.82 -8.06
C THR A 58 -5.00 -6.99 -8.28
N ASP A 59 -4.34 -7.76 -7.42
CA ASP A 59 -2.97 -8.23 -7.64
C ASP A 59 -3.00 -9.58 -8.39
N PHE A 60 -2.25 -10.61 -7.97
CA PHE A 60 -2.08 -11.86 -8.72
C PHE A 60 -3.40 -12.58 -9.05
N ALA A 61 -4.38 -12.54 -8.15
CA ALA A 61 -5.63 -13.28 -8.29
C ALA A 61 -6.83 -12.33 -8.38
N GLU A 62 -7.85 -12.73 -9.15
CA GLU A 62 -9.14 -12.02 -9.27
C GLU A 62 -9.83 -11.80 -7.90
N SER A 63 -9.57 -12.68 -6.93
CA SER A 63 -10.09 -12.59 -5.56
C SER A 63 -9.19 -11.80 -4.61
N LEU A 64 -7.96 -11.45 -5.00
CA LEU A 64 -7.01 -10.70 -4.18
C LEU A 64 -7.13 -9.21 -4.49
N LEU A 65 -7.91 -8.49 -3.67
CA LEU A 65 -8.02 -7.04 -3.80
C LEU A 65 -6.75 -6.37 -3.28
N GLU A 66 -6.37 -5.29 -3.95
CA GLU A 66 -5.30 -4.39 -3.53
C GLU A 66 -5.85 -2.96 -3.43
N PHE A 67 -5.54 -2.30 -2.31
CA PHE A 67 -5.94 -0.92 -2.03
C PHE A 67 -4.71 -0.02 -2.03
N ILE A 68 -4.75 1.05 -2.83
CA ILE A 68 -3.61 1.93 -3.08
C ILE A 68 -4.01 3.37 -2.73
N THR A 69 -3.32 3.99 -1.77
CA THR A 69 -3.55 5.41 -1.44
C THR A 69 -2.77 6.32 -2.39
N PRO A 70 -3.29 7.51 -2.74
CA PRO A 70 -2.44 8.54 -3.33
C PRO A 70 -1.31 8.92 -2.36
N VAL A 71 -0.22 9.46 -2.91
CA VAL A 71 0.90 9.99 -2.13
C VAL A 71 0.43 11.24 -1.37
N SER A 72 0.65 11.26 -0.05
CA SER A 72 0.43 12.43 0.82
C SER A 72 1.68 12.73 1.64
#